data_AF-A0A6L9Z6K5-F1
#
_entry.id   AF-A0A6L9Z6K5-F1
#
_cell.length_a   1.000
_cell.length_b   1.000
_cell.length_c   1.000
_cell.angle_alpha   90.00
_cell.angle_beta   90.00
_cell.angle_gamma   90.00
#
_symmetry.space_group_name_H-M   'P 1'
#
loop_
_entity.id
_entity.type
_entity.pdbx_description
1 polymer ?
#
loop_
_entity_poly.entity_id
_entity_poly.type
_entity_poly.pdbx_seq_one_letter_code
_entity_poly.pdbx_strand_id
1 'polypeptide(L)'
;IRQSNDAIAKHVLHQVHNLFPSSRDLTMTWYSVVKLAQSLYREAPGMDPYRPNQKTPIPNFFLAGSYTQQDYIDSMEGATLSGRRAAKAIESLVN
;
A
#
# COMPACT_ATOMS: atom_id res chain seq x y z
N ILE A 1 8.70 -12.36 5.24
CA ILE A 1 9.05 -13.28 4.12
C ILE A 1 10.42 -13.87 4.41
N ARG A 2 10.53 -15.20 4.58
CA ARG A 2 11.77 -15.86 5.05
C ARG A 2 12.74 -16.31 3.94
N GLN A 3 12.33 -16.25 2.67
CA GLN A 3 13.17 -16.67 1.55
C GLN A 3 14.27 -15.65 1.23
N SER A 4 15.40 -16.12 0.69
CA SER A 4 16.48 -15.25 0.19
C SER A 4 16.03 -14.47 -1.06
N ASN A 5 16.70 -13.36 -1.36
CA ASN A 5 16.39 -12.57 -2.55
C ASN A 5 16.65 -13.37 -3.84
N ASP A 6 17.74 -14.14 -3.86
CA ASP A 6 18.08 -15.02 -4.98
C ASP A 6 17.01 -16.09 -5.25
N ALA A 7 16.48 -16.72 -4.19
CA ALA A 7 15.42 -17.71 -4.33
C ALA A 7 14.13 -17.10 -4.91
N ILE A 8 13.76 -15.89 -4.45
CA ILE A 8 12.60 -15.16 -4.98
C ILE A 8 12.83 -14.79 -6.45
N ALA A 9 14.00 -14.22 -6.79
CA ALA A 9 14.33 -13.82 -8.15
C ALA A 9 14.32 -15.00 -9.13
N LYS A 10 14.92 -16.14 -8.75
CA LYS A 10 14.90 -17.37 -9.57
C LYS A 10 13.50 -17.95 -9.73
N HIS A 11 12.66 -17.89 -8.70
CA HIS A 11 11.27 -18.33 -8.80
C HIS A 11 10.48 -17.48 -9.80
N VAL A 12 10.61 -16.15 -9.72
CA VAL A 12 9.96 -15.23 -10.66
C VAL A 12 10.52 -15.42 -12.08
N LEU A 13 11.83 -15.62 -12.26
CA LEU A 13 12.44 -15.90 -13.55
C LEU A 13 11.84 -17.16 -14.21
N HIS A 14 11.64 -18.23 -13.44
CA HIS A 14 10.96 -19.43 -13.94
C HIS A 14 9.52 -19.13 -14.39
N GLN A 15 8.77 -18.30 -13.66
CA GLN A 15 7.44 -17.86 -14.09
C GLN A 15 7.48 -17.04 -15.38
N VAL A 16 8.47 -16.15 -15.54
CA VAL A 16 8.70 -15.38 -16.78
C VAL A 16 8.96 -16.32 -17.96
N HIS A 17 9.80 -17.35 -17.82
CA HIS A 17 10.04 -18.35 -18.87
C HIS A 17 8.80 -19.19 -19.24
N ASN A 18 7.87 -19.36 -18.30
CA ASN A 18 6.60 -20.06 -18.54
C ASN A 18 5.61 -19.16 -19.29
N LEU A 19 5.49 -17.89 -18.88
CA LEU A 19 4.60 -16.91 -19.51
C LEU A 19 5.10 -16.44 -20.87
N PHE A 20 6.42 -16.33 -21.03
CA PHE A 20 7.09 -15.83 -22.23
C PHE A 20 8.14 -16.83 -22.70
N PRO A 21 7.75 -17.87 -23.49
CA PRO A 21 8.69 -18.90 -23.94
C PRO A 21 9.91 -18.36 -24.71
N SER A 22 9.79 -17.23 -25.40
CA SER A 22 10.90 -16.55 -26.09
C SER A 22 12.01 -16.07 -25.15
N SER A 23 11.74 -15.99 -23.84
CA SER A 23 12.73 -15.57 -22.85
C SER A 23 13.65 -16.69 -22.36
N ARG A 24 13.38 -17.96 -22.71
CA ARG A 24 14.07 -19.14 -22.15
C ARG A 24 15.57 -19.17 -22.44
N ASP A 25 15.97 -18.60 -23.57
CA ASP A 25 17.37 -18.51 -23.98
C ASP A 25 18.02 -17.18 -23.55
N LEU A 26 17.32 -16.35 -22.77
CA LEU A 26 17.81 -15.07 -22.28
C LEU A 26 18.36 -15.19 -20.85
N THR A 27 19.42 -14.42 -20.58
CA THR A 27 20.05 -14.37 -19.27
C THR A 27 19.55 -13.17 -18.47
N MET A 28 19.07 -13.42 -17.25
CA MET A 28 18.78 -12.35 -16.28
C MET A 28 20.09 -11.69 -15.84
N THR A 29 20.36 -10.48 -16.31
CA THR A 29 21.59 -9.74 -16.03
C THR A 29 21.60 -9.08 -14.65
N TRP A 30 20.42 -8.78 -14.10
CA TRP A 30 20.28 -8.12 -12.80
C TRP A 30 18.89 -8.34 -12.19
N TYR A 31 18.78 -8.27 -10.86
CA TYR A 31 17.52 -8.25 -10.13
C TYR A 31 17.61 -7.45 -8.82
N SER A 32 16.47 -6.96 -8.35
CA SER A 32 16.31 -6.43 -6.98
C SER A 32 15.00 -6.94 -6.39
N VAL A 33 15.01 -7.19 -5.08
CA VAL A 33 13.85 -7.68 -4.34
C VAL A 33 13.61 -6.75 -3.16
N VAL A 34 12.47 -6.05 -3.20
CA VAL A 34 12.02 -5.18 -2.10
C VAL A 34 10.97 -5.92 -1.28
N LYS A 35 11.21 -6.10 0.02
CA LYS A 35 10.30 -6.81 0.93
C LYS A 35 9.62 -5.82 1.87
N LEU A 36 8.34 -5.55 1.65
CA LEU A 36 7.52 -4.72 2.52
C LEU A 36 6.55 -5.62 3.30
N ALA A 37 6.88 -5.92 4.56
CA ALA A 37 6.09 -6.85 5.37
C ALA A 37 4.72 -6.29 5.78
N GLN A 38 4.62 -4.96 5.91
CA GLN A 38 3.42 -4.24 6.35
C GLN A 38 3.18 -3.07 5.39
N SER A 39 2.89 -3.39 4.13
CA SER A 39 2.74 -2.37 3.08
C SER A 39 1.43 -1.59 3.19
N LEU A 40 0.33 -2.31 3.42
CA LEU A 40 -1.04 -1.81 3.48
C LEU A 40 -1.73 -2.44 4.69
N TYR A 41 -2.81 -1.84 5.17
CA TYR A 41 -3.67 -2.55 6.12
C TYR A 41 -4.35 -3.71 5.40
N ARG A 42 -4.68 -4.77 6.14
CA ARG A 42 -5.33 -5.93 5.56
C ARG A 42 -6.82 -5.64 5.41
N GLU A 43 -7.26 -5.43 4.17
CA GLU A 43 -8.68 -5.38 3.86
C GLU A 43 -9.32 -6.77 4.06
N ALA A 44 -10.41 -6.80 4.80
CA ALA A 44 -11.22 -7.99 5.05
C ALA A 44 -12.66 -7.56 5.36
N PRO A 45 -13.65 -8.45 5.20
CA PRO A 45 -15.02 -8.15 5.62
C PRO A 45 -15.07 -7.69 7.08
N GLY A 46 -15.76 -6.56 7.34
CA GLY A 46 -15.92 -6.00 8.68
C GLY A 46 -14.79 -5.08 9.15
N MET A 47 -13.83 -4.71 8.28
CA MET A 47 -12.72 -3.83 8.67
C MET A 47 -13.06 -2.32 8.67
N ASP A 48 -14.10 -1.91 7.92
CA ASP A 48 -14.48 -0.50 7.78
C ASP A 48 -14.72 0.24 9.10
N PRO A 49 -15.41 -0.33 10.13
CA PRO A 49 -15.61 0.35 11.41
C PRO A 49 -14.31 0.72 12.16
N TYR A 50 -13.20 0.08 11.82
CA TYR A 50 -11.90 0.31 12.45
C TYR A 50 -11.06 1.37 11.72
N ARG A 51 -11.54 1.90 10.59
CA ARG A 51 -10.87 2.97 9.86
C ARG A 51 -11.15 4.30 10.55
N PRO A 52 -10.14 4.98 11.11
CA PRO A 52 -10.39 6.21 11.86
C PRO A 52 -10.74 7.37 10.93
N ASN A 53 -11.60 8.28 11.40
CA ASN A 53 -11.83 9.56 10.74
C ASN A 53 -10.58 10.45 10.77
N GLN A 54 -10.47 11.38 9.82
CA GLN A 54 -9.31 12.30 9.76
C GLN A 54 -9.27 13.26 10.96
N LYS A 55 -10.43 13.69 11.47
CA LYS A 55 -10.54 14.45 12.71
C LYS A 55 -10.65 13.49 13.89
N THR A 56 -9.72 13.59 14.83
CA THR A 56 -9.74 12.79 16.05
C THR A 56 -10.47 13.51 17.20
N PRO A 57 -10.82 12.82 18.29
CA PRO A 57 -11.34 13.46 19.50
C PRO A 57 -10.30 14.31 20.25
N ILE A 58 -9.00 14.17 19.94
CA ILE A 58 -7.92 14.89 20.61
C ILE A 58 -7.74 16.26 19.92
N PRO A 59 -7.81 17.38 20.66
CA PRO A 59 -7.64 18.71 20.07
C PRO A 59 -6.34 18.85 19.30
N ASN A 60 -6.42 19.44 18.10
CA ASN A 60 -5.27 19.68 17.21
C ASN A 60 -4.51 18.40 16.80
N PHE A 61 -5.15 17.24 16.84
CA PHE A 61 -4.59 15.96 16.40
C PHE A 61 -5.43 15.36 15.27
N PHE A 62 -4.80 15.10 14.13
CA PHE A 62 -5.44 14.66 12.89
C PHE A 62 -4.69 13.48 12.28
N LEU A 63 -5.42 12.63 11.56
CA LEU A 63 -4.86 11.47 10.87
C LEU A 63 -5.02 11.62 9.36
N ALA A 64 -3.99 11.22 8.63
CA ALA A 64 -4.01 11.08 7.19
C ALA A 64 -3.30 9.79 6.78
N GLY A 65 -3.69 9.25 5.64
CA GLY A 65 -3.25 7.95 5.13
C GLY A 65 -4.43 7.14 4.62
N SER A 66 -4.18 6.30 3.63
CA SER A 66 -5.20 5.48 2.95
C SER A 66 -5.98 4.54 3.88
N TYR A 67 -5.41 4.19 5.04
CA TYR A 67 -6.07 3.44 6.12
C TYR A 67 -7.20 4.20 6.84
N THR A 68 -7.23 5.53 6.75
CA THR A 68 -8.30 6.36 7.35
C THR A 68 -9.63 6.22 6.59
N GLN A 69 -10.73 6.68 7.18
CA GLN A 69 -12.08 6.56 6.62
C GLN A 69 -12.24 7.35 5.31
N GLN A 70 -12.46 6.64 4.20
CA GLN A 70 -12.76 7.16 2.88
C GLN A 70 -13.30 6.05 1.95
N ASP A 71 -13.95 6.44 0.85
CA ASP A 71 -14.78 5.53 0.04
C ASP A 71 -13.99 4.65 -0.96
N TYR A 72 -12.68 4.86 -1.06
CA TYR A 72 -11.73 4.02 -1.79
C TYR A 72 -11.03 3.03 -0.85
N ILE A 73 -10.47 1.98 -1.45
CA ILE A 73 -9.61 1.00 -0.78
C ILE A 73 -8.27 1.62 -0.34
N ASP A 74 -7.44 0.84 0.36
CA ASP A 74 -6.05 1.18 0.69
C ASP A 74 -5.22 1.39 -0.59
N SER A 75 -5.20 2.61 -1.09
CA SER A 75 -4.70 2.96 -2.42
C SER A 75 -4.06 4.34 -2.45
N MET A 76 -3.37 4.65 -3.57
CA MET A 76 -2.85 5.98 -3.83
C MET A 76 -3.96 7.05 -3.80
N GLU A 77 -5.10 6.78 -4.44
CA GLU A 77 -6.26 7.68 -4.41
C GLU A 77 -6.80 7.86 -2.99
N GLY A 78 -6.95 6.76 -2.25
CA GLY A 78 -7.36 6.80 -0.84
C GLY A 78 -6.41 7.63 0.03
N ALA A 79 -5.10 7.53 -0.20
CA ALA A 79 -4.10 8.32 0.51
C ALA A 79 -4.21 9.82 0.18
N THR A 80 -4.37 10.16 -1.11
CA THR A 80 -4.54 11.55 -1.55
C THR A 80 -5.83 12.16 -1.01
N LEU A 81 -6.95 11.44 -1.12
CA LEU A 81 -8.25 11.90 -0.62
C LEU A 81 -8.24 12.05 0.91
N SER A 82 -7.63 11.11 1.61
CA SER A 82 -7.43 11.21 3.06
C SER A 82 -6.66 12.48 3.45
N GLY A 83 -5.55 12.78 2.77
CA GLY A 83 -4.78 14.00 3.00
C GLY A 83 -5.61 15.27 2.78
N ARG A 84 -6.41 15.31 1.70
CA ARG A 84 -7.33 16.44 1.43
C ARG A 84 -8.39 16.60 2.52
N ARG A 85 -8.98 15.49 3.01
CA ARG A 85 -9.97 15.51 4.09
C ARG A 85 -9.35 15.98 5.41
N ALA A 86 -8.13 15.55 5.73
CA ALA A 86 -7.40 16.02 6.90
C ALA A 86 -7.10 17.52 6.83
N ALA A 87 -6.64 18.02 5.69
CA ALA A 87 -6.41 19.45 5.47
C ALA A 87 -7.69 20.28 5.66
N LYS A 88 -8.81 19.83 5.09
CA LYS A 88 -10.12 20.48 5.28
C LYS A 88 -10.58 20.50 6.75
N ALA A 89 -10.31 19.42 7.49
CA ALA A 89 -10.62 19.35 8.91
C ALA A 89 -9.78 20.35 9.74
N ILE A 90 -8.52 20.57 9.37
CA ILE A 90 -7.65 21.58 9.98
C ILE A 90 -8.16 22.99 9.68
N GLU A 91 -8.45 23.29 8.41
CA GLU A 91 -8.97 24.59 7.98
C GLU A 91 -10.26 24.98 8.72
N SER A 92 -11.14 24.01 8.99
CA SER A 92 -12.40 24.23 9.73
C SER A 92 -12.22 24.63 11.20
N LEU A 93 -11.00 24.61 11.75
CA LEU A 93 -10.73 25.11 13.11
C LEU A 93 -10.32 26.59 13.14
N VAL A 94 -9.98 27.17 11.99
CA VAL A 94 -9.47 28.55 11.89
C VAL A 94 -10.57 29.51 11.43
N ASN A 95 -11.60 28.99 10.74
CA ASN A 95 -12.81 29.71 10.34
C ASN A 95 -13.95 29.48 11.32
#